data_AF-U6EBS5-F1
#
_entry.id   AF-U6EBS5-F1
#
_cell.length_a   1.000
_cell.length_b   1.000
_cell.length_c   1.000
_cell.angle_alpha   90.00
_cell.angle_beta   90.00
_cell.angle_gamma   90.00
#
_symmetry.space_group_name_H-M   'P 1'
#
loop_
_entity.id
_entity.type
_entity.pdbx_description
1 polymer ?
#
loop_
_entity_poly.entity_id
_entity_poly.type
_entity_poly.pdbx_seq_one_letter_code
_entity_poly.pdbx_strand_id
1 'polypeptide(L)'
;MHRRKIKIILIVGVILIGLMLFSTIFISLSGGLGEDCSSCVNCTDCYIGINSTEEAKLFDQLDGIVKNYVAEKENITDQSMILTSIKFKSKEEAFVSATVNNKSWGGTWKYFDNQWNPGEDFKSS
;
A
#
# COMPACT_ATOMS: atom_id res chain seq x y z
N MET A 1 -37.41 -24.96 39.06
CA MET A 1 -36.39 -25.15 37.98
C MET A 1 -36.39 -24.05 36.90
N HIS A 2 -37.51 -23.39 36.60
CA HIS A 2 -37.64 -22.47 35.45
C HIS A 2 -36.84 -21.15 35.56
N ARG A 3 -36.76 -20.53 36.76
CA ARG A 3 -36.05 -19.25 36.99
C ARG A 3 -34.53 -19.33 36.83
N ARG A 4 -33.92 -20.51 37.06
CA ARG A 4 -32.47 -20.71 36.88
C ARG A 4 -32.07 -20.74 35.39
N LYS A 5 -32.93 -21.30 34.53
CA LYS A 5 -32.70 -21.35 33.07
C LYS A 5 -32.71 -19.96 32.43
N ILE A 6 -33.62 -19.07 32.87
CA ILE A 6 -33.72 -17.70 32.36
C ILE A 6 -32.47 -16.87 32.71
N LYS A 7 -31.93 -17.02 33.94
CA LYS A 7 -30.69 -16.34 34.33
C LYS A 7 -29.48 -16.79 33.50
N ILE A 8 -29.39 -18.08 33.17
CA ILE A 8 -28.32 -18.62 32.33
C ILE A 8 -28.44 -18.08 30.90
N ILE A 9 -29.65 -18.01 30.34
CA ILE A 9 -29.90 -17.46 29.00
C ILE A 9 -29.49 -15.99 28.92
N LEU A 10 -29.78 -15.19 29.95
CA LEU A 10 -29.38 -13.79 30.01
C LEU A 10 -27.86 -13.61 30.09
N ILE A 11 -27.17 -14.45 30.89
CA ILE A 11 -25.70 -14.40 31.00
C ILE A 11 -25.05 -14.78 29.67
N VAL A 12 -25.53 -15.85 29.02
CA VAL A 12 -25.03 -16.27 27.70
C VAL A 12 -25.29 -15.19 26.63
N GLY A 13 -26.45 -14.54 26.67
CA GLY A 13 -26.78 -13.43 25.76
C GLY A 13 -25.84 -12.23 25.90
N VAL A 14 -25.52 -11.82 27.15
CA VAL A 14 -24.59 -10.71 27.40
C VAL A 14 -23.17 -11.05 26.95
N ILE A 15 -22.72 -12.29 27.16
CA ILE A 15 -21.39 -12.75 26.70
C ILE A 15 -21.31 -12.73 25.16
N LEU A 16 -22.36 -13.19 24.47
CA LEU A 16 -22.40 -13.18 23.00
C LEU A 16 -22.39 -11.76 22.43
N ILE A 17 -23.13 -10.81 23.02
CA ILE A 17 -23.12 -9.40 22.60
C ILE A 17 -21.74 -8.77 22.87
N GLY A 18 -21.13 -9.06 24.01
CA GLY A 18 -19.77 -8.60 24.32
C GLY A 18 -18.71 -9.12 23.34
N LEU A 19 -18.82 -10.39 22.92
CA LEU A 19 -17.94 -10.99 21.92
C LEU A 19 -18.09 -10.37 20.53
N MET A 20 -19.32 -10.01 20.12
CA MET A 20 -19.55 -9.33 18.83
C MET A 20 -18.96 -7.91 18.82
N LEU A 21 -19.09 -7.17 19.93
CA LEU A 21 -18.48 -5.85 20.03
C LEU A 21 -16.94 -5.95 20.06
N PHE A 22 -16.40 -6.95 20.77
CA PHE A 22 -14.96 -7.18 20.79
C PHE A 22 -14.42 -7.61 19.42
N SER A 23 -15.15 -8.41 18.63
CA SER A 23 -14.72 -8.76 17.28
C SER A 23 -14.73 -7.57 16.32
N THR A 24 -15.71 -6.65 16.41
CA THR A 24 -15.70 -5.43 15.60
C THR A 24 -14.55 -4.47 15.94
N ILE A 25 -14.19 -4.37 17.23
CA ILE A 25 -13.04 -3.57 17.68
C ILE A 25 -11.72 -4.24 17.26
N PHE A 26 -11.62 -5.58 17.38
CA PHE A 26 -10.44 -6.31 16.92
C PHE A 26 -10.29 -6.29 15.41
N ILE A 27 -11.36 -6.32 14.60
CA ILE A 27 -11.28 -6.15 13.14
C ILE A 27 -10.75 -4.76 12.77
N SER A 28 -11.06 -3.75 13.59
CA SER A 28 -10.58 -2.38 13.41
C SER A 28 -9.13 -2.18 13.91
N LEU A 29 -8.65 -3.02 14.84
CA LEU A 29 -7.28 -2.98 15.40
C LEU A 29 -6.33 -4.02 14.77
N SER A 30 -6.86 -5.07 14.14
CA SER A 30 -6.11 -6.02 13.30
C SER A 30 -6.06 -5.59 11.84
N GLY A 31 -6.64 -4.43 11.49
CA GLY A 31 -6.35 -3.71 10.24
C GLY A 31 -4.89 -3.20 10.13
N GLY A 32 -4.02 -3.63 11.06
CA GLY A 32 -2.59 -3.34 11.07
C GLY A 32 -1.70 -4.36 10.35
N LEU A 33 -2.23 -5.36 9.65
CA LEU A 33 -1.41 -6.28 8.86
C LEU A 33 -2.11 -6.64 7.53
N GLY A 34 -1.86 -5.82 6.51
CA GLY A 34 -2.12 -6.17 5.12
C GLY A 34 -3.52 -5.83 4.62
N GLU A 35 -3.85 -4.53 4.54
CA GLU A 35 -4.85 -4.12 3.56
C GLU A 35 -4.22 -4.22 2.18
N ASP A 36 -4.79 -5.11 1.37
CA ASP A 36 -4.57 -5.23 -0.05
C ASP A 36 -4.66 -3.84 -0.70
N CYS A 37 -3.52 -3.32 -1.16
CA CYS A 37 -3.44 -2.12 -1.98
C CYS A 37 -3.91 -2.42 -3.43
N SER A 38 -4.95 -3.25 -3.59
CA SER A 38 -5.40 -3.77 -4.89
C SER A 38 -6.30 -2.79 -5.65
N SER A 39 -6.78 -1.72 -5.00
CA SER A 39 -7.68 -0.73 -5.62
C SER A 39 -7.24 0.73 -5.47
N CYS A 40 -6.01 1.01 -5.05
CA CYS A 40 -5.55 2.39 -4.93
C CYS A 40 -5.07 2.91 -6.28
N VAL A 41 -5.96 3.63 -6.98
CA VAL A 41 -5.64 4.38 -8.20
C VAL A 41 -4.70 5.57 -7.87
N ASN A 42 -4.63 5.97 -6.59
CA ASN A 42 -3.63 6.89 -6.03
C ASN A 42 -3.27 6.42 -4.62
N CYS A 43 -2.10 5.81 -4.44
CA CYS A 43 -1.58 5.32 -3.15
C CYS A 43 -1.05 6.44 -2.24
N THR A 44 -1.61 7.63 -2.28
CA THR A 44 -1.22 8.72 -1.37
C THR A 44 -1.92 8.61 -0.01
N ASP A 45 -3.02 7.86 0.08
CA ASP A 45 -3.85 7.73 1.30
C ASP A 45 -3.58 6.48 2.15
N CYS A 46 -2.72 5.54 1.71
CA CYS A 46 -2.52 4.26 2.40
C CYS A 46 -1.37 4.23 3.42
N TYR A 47 -0.73 5.35 3.74
CA TYR A 47 0.36 5.39 4.70
C TYR A 47 0.01 6.22 5.95
N ILE A 48 -0.50 5.52 6.97
CA ILE A 48 -0.54 6.06 8.34
C ILE A 48 0.84 5.84 8.96
N GLY A 49 1.70 6.85 8.88
CA GLY A 49 2.93 6.89 9.67
C GLY A 49 4.07 7.67 9.01
N ILE A 50 4.25 8.92 9.45
CA ILE A 50 5.22 9.97 9.04
C ILE A 50 4.56 11.09 8.22
N ASN A 51 4.99 12.33 8.46
CA ASN A 51 4.38 13.60 8.03
C ASN A 51 4.05 13.59 6.51
N SER A 52 2.77 13.54 6.15
CA SER A 52 2.25 13.26 4.79
C SER A 52 2.82 14.14 3.66
N THR A 53 3.44 15.28 4.00
CA THR A 53 4.03 16.21 3.02
C THR A 53 5.40 15.77 2.49
N GLU A 54 6.22 15.08 3.28
CA GLU A 54 7.57 14.65 2.84
C GLU A 54 7.51 13.41 1.95
N GLU A 55 6.70 12.43 2.30
CA GLU A 55 6.53 11.21 1.49
C GLU A 55 5.79 11.49 0.18
N ALA A 56 4.80 12.38 0.16
CA ALA A 56 4.16 12.81 -1.08
C ALA A 56 5.17 13.45 -2.05
N LYS A 57 6.10 14.28 -1.54
CA LYS A 57 7.17 14.86 -2.37
C LYS A 57 8.13 13.80 -2.90
N LEU A 58 8.53 12.84 -2.06
CA LEU A 58 9.39 11.73 -2.48
C LEU A 58 8.68 10.82 -3.50
N PHE A 59 7.38 10.60 -3.32
CA PHE A 59 6.53 9.87 -4.25
C PHE A 59 6.47 10.59 -5.59
N ASP A 60 6.07 11.87 -5.64
CA ASP A 60 5.96 12.64 -6.88
C ASP A 60 7.29 12.72 -7.62
N GLN A 61 8.39 12.88 -6.88
CA GLN A 61 9.74 12.87 -7.45
C GLN A 61 10.07 11.51 -8.08
N LEU A 62 9.88 10.41 -7.34
CA LEU A 62 10.21 9.07 -7.83
C LEU A 62 9.26 8.64 -8.97
N ASP A 63 7.97 8.96 -8.89
CA ASP A 63 6.98 8.71 -9.95
C ASP A 63 7.41 9.34 -11.28
N GLY A 64 7.77 10.64 -11.26
CA GLY A 64 8.24 11.33 -12.45
C GLY A 64 9.52 10.71 -13.02
N ILE A 65 10.48 10.33 -12.17
CA ILE A 65 11.73 9.69 -12.59
C ILE A 65 11.46 8.33 -13.24
N VAL A 66 10.60 7.51 -12.63
CA VAL A 66 10.25 6.17 -13.15
C VAL A 66 9.53 6.29 -14.49
N LYS A 67 8.57 7.20 -14.61
CA LYS A 67 7.85 7.45 -15.88
C LYS A 67 8.81 7.89 -16.98
N ASN A 68 9.72 8.81 -16.70
CA ASN A 68 10.76 9.23 -17.65
C ASN A 68 11.63 8.04 -18.08
N TYR A 69 12.12 7.24 -17.12
CA TYR A 69 12.97 6.09 -17.39
C TYR A 69 12.26 5.05 -18.27
N VAL A 70 11.04 4.66 -17.92
CA VAL A 70 10.26 3.68 -18.69
C VAL A 70 9.88 4.23 -20.06
N ALA A 71 9.49 5.51 -20.16
CA ALA A 71 9.21 6.16 -21.43
C ALA A 71 10.40 6.12 -22.38
N GLU A 72 11.61 6.42 -21.89
CA GLU A 72 12.85 6.33 -22.67
C GLU A 72 13.13 4.90 -23.13
N LYS A 73 13.02 3.91 -22.22
CA LYS A 73 13.28 2.50 -22.55
C LYS A 73 12.28 1.90 -23.52
N GLU A 74 11.02 2.33 -23.46
CA GLU A 74 9.94 1.85 -24.31
C GLU A 74 9.72 2.72 -25.56
N ASN A 75 10.50 3.80 -25.72
CA ASN A 75 10.38 4.77 -26.81
C ASN A 75 8.97 5.40 -26.91
N ILE A 76 8.42 5.82 -25.77
CA ILE A 76 7.09 6.40 -25.62
C ILE A 76 7.22 7.89 -25.30
N THR A 77 6.38 8.71 -25.93
CA THR A 77 6.35 10.17 -25.72
C THR A 77 5.31 10.60 -24.69
N ASP A 78 4.19 9.88 -24.60
CA ASP A 78 3.13 10.14 -23.63
C ASP A 78 3.32 9.35 -22.33
N GLN A 79 3.84 10.04 -21.31
CA GLN A 79 4.09 9.46 -19.99
C GLN A 79 2.81 9.20 -19.18
N SER A 80 1.68 9.80 -19.58
CA SER A 80 0.41 9.58 -18.88
C SER A 80 -0.12 8.14 -19.05
N MET A 81 0.39 7.42 -20.06
CA MET A 81 0.10 6.01 -20.29
C MET A 81 0.84 5.07 -19.33
N ILE A 82 1.82 5.58 -18.58
CA ILE A 82 2.63 4.81 -17.65
C ILE A 82 1.98 4.88 -16.27
N LEU A 83 1.51 3.73 -15.79
CA LEU A 83 0.97 3.58 -14.43
C LEU A 83 2.07 3.08 -13.52
N THR A 84 2.29 3.74 -12.39
CA THR A 84 3.32 3.40 -11.42
C THR A 84 2.70 2.95 -10.10
N SER A 85 3.40 2.07 -9.40
CA SER A 85 3.12 1.75 -8.00
C SER A 85 4.44 1.74 -7.25
N ILE A 86 4.53 2.55 -6.19
CA ILE A 86 5.74 2.77 -5.42
C ILE A 86 5.46 2.38 -3.97
N LYS A 87 6.32 1.51 -3.42
CA LYS A 87 6.30 1.11 -2.03
C LYS A 87 7.64 1.41 -1.39
N PHE A 88 7.70 2.48 -0.61
CA PHE A 88 8.90 2.84 0.15
C PHE A 88 9.16 1.80 1.25
N LYS A 89 10.38 1.27 1.28
CA LYS A 89 10.90 0.44 2.37
C LYS A 89 11.64 1.32 3.39
N SER A 90 12.26 2.40 2.92
CA SER A 90 12.88 3.46 3.70
C SER A 90 12.92 4.76 2.89
N LYS A 91 13.51 5.83 3.44
CA LYS A 91 13.79 7.07 2.69
C LYS A 91 14.78 6.87 1.53
N GLU A 92 15.49 5.74 1.51
CA GLU A 92 16.59 5.46 0.58
C GLU A 92 16.32 4.25 -0.33
N GLU A 93 15.22 3.53 -0.14
CA GLU A 93 14.92 2.31 -0.89
C GLU A 93 13.40 2.18 -1.10
N ALA A 94 13.00 1.89 -2.33
CA ALA A 94 11.61 1.64 -2.71
C ALA A 94 11.50 0.46 -3.67
N PHE A 95 10.41 -0.30 -3.56
CA PHE A 95 9.99 -1.22 -4.61
C PHE A 95 9.08 -0.48 -5.57
N VAL A 96 9.40 -0.55 -6.85
CA VAL A 96 8.66 0.15 -7.90
C VAL A 96 8.20 -0.85 -8.93
N SER A 97 6.93 -0.74 -9.32
CA SER A 97 6.41 -1.32 -10.55
C SER A 97 5.90 -0.22 -11.47
N ALA A 98 6.02 -0.44 -12.77
CA ALA A 98 5.47 0.43 -13.79
C ALA A 98 4.88 -0.39 -14.93
N THR A 99 3.71 -0.03 -15.42
CA THR A 99 3.02 -0.73 -16.50
C THR A 99 2.75 0.20 -17.66
N VAL A 100 3.08 -0.25 -18.86
CA VAL A 100 2.82 0.47 -20.11
C VAL A 100 2.65 -0.50 -21.27
N ASN A 101 1.62 -0.32 -22.10
CA ASN A 101 1.36 -1.14 -23.30
C ASN A 101 1.50 -2.66 -23.09
N ASN A 102 0.89 -3.18 -22.03
CA ASN A 102 0.95 -4.60 -21.60
C ASN A 102 2.33 -5.11 -21.15
N LYS A 103 3.33 -4.25 -21.06
CA LYS A 103 4.62 -4.56 -20.42
C LYS A 103 4.61 -4.10 -18.98
N SER A 104 5.24 -4.90 -18.13
CA SER A 104 5.41 -4.58 -16.72
C SER A 104 6.88 -4.52 -16.39
N TRP A 105 7.30 -3.39 -15.86
CA TRP A 105 8.59 -3.15 -15.25
C TRP A 105 8.45 -3.33 -13.74
N GLY A 106 9.43 -3.96 -13.11
CA GLY A 106 9.40 -4.13 -11.66
C GLY A 106 10.79 -4.35 -11.09
N GLY A 107 11.03 -3.84 -9.89
CA GLY A 107 12.30 -3.99 -9.18
C GLY A 107 12.54 -2.90 -8.14
N THR A 108 13.74 -2.89 -7.60
CA THR A 108 14.15 -1.99 -6.53
C THR A 108 14.67 -0.67 -7.10
N TRP A 109 14.40 0.43 -6.41
CA TRP A 109 15.00 1.74 -6.63
C TRP A 109 15.71 2.19 -5.36
N LYS A 110 16.85 2.86 -5.50
CA LYS A 110 17.66 3.34 -4.38
C LYS A 110 17.97 4.82 -4.53
N TYR A 111 17.86 5.57 -3.43
CA TYR A 111 18.28 6.95 -3.36
C TYR A 111 19.73 7.01 -2.90
N PHE A 112 20.63 7.43 -3.79
CA PHE A 112 22.04 7.66 -3.48
C PHE A 112 22.56 8.83 -4.33
N ASP A 113 23.57 9.54 -3.83
CA ASP A 113 24.13 10.74 -4.50
C ASP A 113 23.07 11.78 -4.90
N ASN A 114 22.09 12.00 -4.02
CA ASN A 114 20.97 12.93 -4.20
C ASN A 114 20.04 12.61 -5.39
N GLN A 115 20.00 11.36 -5.85
CA GLN A 115 19.14 10.94 -6.94
C GLN A 115 18.61 9.51 -6.75
N TRP A 116 17.43 9.25 -7.30
CA TRP A 116 16.86 7.91 -7.38
C TRP A 116 17.43 7.18 -8.59
N ASN A 117 17.90 5.95 -8.37
CA ASN A 117 18.45 5.10 -9.42
C ASN A 117 17.77 3.73 -9.40
N PRO A 118 17.54 3.12 -10.58
CA PRO A 118 17.04 1.76 -10.66
C PRO A 118 18.12 0.78 -10.20
N GLY A 119 17.71 -0.23 -9.44
CA GLY A 119 18.51 -1.42 -9.19
C GLY A 119 18.62 -2.29 -10.43
N GLU A 120 19.58 -3.22 -10.44
CA GLU A 120 19.78 -4.18 -11.53
C GLU A 120 18.57 -5.11 -11.73
N ASP A 121 17.74 -5.23 -10.70
CA ASP A 121 16.51 -6.01 -10.70
C ASP A 121 15.33 -5.27 -11.34
N PHE A 122 15.44 -3.96 -11.63
CA PHE A 122 14.39 -3.18 -12.29
C PHE A 122 14.41 -3.36 -13.82
N LYS A 123 13.56 -4.26 -14.32
CA LYS A 123 13.52 -4.68 -15.73
C LYS A 123 12.10 -5.02 -16.17
N SER A 124 11.87 -4.98 -17.48
CA SER A 124 10.63 -5.48 -18.07
C SER A 124 10.56 -7.00 -17.94
N SER A 125 9.39 -7.51 -17.58
CA SER A 125 8.97 -8.90 -17.80
C SER A 125 8.59 -9.15 -19.25
#